data_AF-A0A7J9R4P1-F1
#
_entry.id   AF-A0A7J9R4P1-F1
#
_cell.length_a   1.000
_cell.length_b   1.000
_cell.length_c   1.000
_cell.angle_alpha   90.00
_cell.angle_beta   90.00
_cell.angle_gamma   90.00
#
_symmetry.space_group_name_H-M   'P 1'
#
loop_
_entity.id
_entity.type
_entity.pdbx_description
1 polymer ?
#
loop_
_entity_poly.entity_id
_entity_poly.type
_entity_poly.pdbx_seq_one_letter_code
_entity_poly.pdbx_strand_id
1 'polypeptide(L)' 'MSKRVTIMLDSDLDKKMRQLQAKMIQNTTSSVSFSNVLNQVLRESLKK' A
#
# COMPACT_ATOMS: atom_id res chain seq x y z
N MET A 1 -14.78 -6.15 3.72
CA MET A 1 -15.39 -5.28 2.69
C MET A 1 -14.48 -4.10 2.43
N SER A 2 -14.20 -3.78 1.17
CA SER A 2 -13.48 -2.56 0.80
C SER A 2 -14.46 -1.46 0.40
N LYS A 3 -14.28 -0.27 0.95
CA LYS A 3 -15.01 0.96 0.57
C LYS A 3 -14.05 1.89 -0.16
N ARG A 4 -14.55 2.62 -1.17
CA ARG A 4 -13.76 3.69 -1.80
C ARG A 4 -13.64 4.87 -0.84
N VAL A 5 -12.40 5.28 -0.55
CA VAL A 5 -12.07 6.42 0.31
C VAL A 5 -10.99 7.22 -0.41
N THR A 6 -11.20 8.53 -0.53
CA THR A 6 -10.18 9.46 -1.05
C THR A 6 -9.42 10.03 0.14
N ILE A 7 -8.10 9.93 0.09
CA ILE A 7 -7.20 10.50 1.09
C ILE A 7 -6.13 11.33 0.39
N MET A 8 -5.67 12.40 1.04
CA MET A 8 -4.45 13.09 0.64
C MET A 8 -3.28 12.40 1.33
N LEU A 9 -2.22 12.10 0.59
CA LEU A 9 -0.98 11.53 1.11
C LEU A 9 0.15 12.52 0.82
N ASP A 10 1.08 12.64 1.77
CA ASP A 10 2.31 13.37 1.52
C ASP A 10 3.13 12.68 0.43
N SER A 11 3.81 13.49 -0.38
CA SER A 11 4.55 13.02 -1.56
C SER A 11 5.64 12.00 -1.23
N ASP A 12 6.27 12.11 -0.06
CA ASP A 12 7.30 11.15 0.38
C ASP A 12 6.68 9.80 0.77
N LEU A 13 5.50 9.80 1.39
CA LEU A 13 4.74 8.59 1.72
C LEU A 13 4.27 7.89 0.44
N ASP A 14 3.71 8.60 -0.54
CA ASP A 14 3.33 8.01 -1.84
C ASP A 14 4.53 7.31 -2.50
N LYS A 15 5.70 7.99 -2.54
CA LYS A 15 6.92 7.44 -3.13
C LYS A 15 7.37 6.16 -2.41
N LYS A 16 7.39 6.15 -1.07
CA LYS A 16 7.74 4.95 -0.27
C LYS A 16 6.77 3.80 -0.55
N MET A 17 5.47 4.09 -0.61
CA MET A 17 4.44 3.09 -0.89
C MET A 17 4.57 2.48 -2.29
N ARG A 18 4.89 3.28 -3.31
CA ARG A 18 5.16 2.77 -4.67
C ARG A 18 6.42 1.92 -4.74
N GLN A 19 7.48 2.29 -4.03
CA GLN A 19 8.69 1.47 -3.95
C GLN A 19 8.40 0.13 -3.27
N LEU A 20 7.61 0.12 -2.20
CA LEU A 20 7.17 -1.11 -1.54
C LEU A 20 6.32 -1.98 -2.47
N GLN A 21 5.38 -1.38 -3.21
CA GLN A 21 4.59 -2.05 -4.21
C GLN A 21 5.47 -2.72 -5.29
N ALA A 22 6.45 -1.99 -5.83
CA ALA A 22 7.38 -2.53 -6.84
C ALA A 22 8.16 -3.74 -6.31
N LYS A 23 8.66 -3.68 -5.07
CA LYS A 23 9.33 -4.82 -4.42
C LYS A 23 8.39 -6.01 -4.24
N MET A 24 7.14 -5.78 -3.84
CA MET A 24 6.16 -6.85 -3.70
C MET A 24 5.82 -7.52 -5.04
N ILE A 25 5.71 -6.74 -6.13
CA ILE A 25 5.51 -7.27 -7.48
C ILE A 25 6.70 -8.12 -7.92
N GLN A 26 7.93 -7.70 -7.60
CA GLN A 26 9.14 -8.48 -7.94
C GLN A 26 9.19 -9.82 -7.17
N ASN A 27 8.73 -9.82 -5.91
CA ASN A 27 8.81 -10.98 -5.03
C ASN A 27 7.60 -11.93 -5.14
N THR A 28 6.54 -11.54 -5.85
CA THR A 28 5.28 -12.30 -5.92
C THR A 28 4.85 -12.46 -7.37
N THR A 29 4.40 -13.65 -7.78
CA THR A 29 3.83 -13.90 -9.13
C THR A 29 2.42 -13.31 -9.33
N SER A 30 1.92 -12.55 -8.35
CA SER A 30 0.56 -12.01 -8.34
C SER A 30 0.54 -10.50 -8.53
N SER A 31 -0.56 -9.97 -9.07
CA SER A 31 -0.75 -8.53 -9.21
C SER A 31 -0.95 -7.88 -7.83
N VAL A 32 -0.07 -6.94 -7.48
CA VAL A 32 -0.16 -6.19 -6.22
C VAL A 32 -0.63 -4.76 -6.53
N SER A 33 -1.83 -4.41 -6.06
CA SER A 33 -2.39 -3.07 -6.24
C SER A 33 -1.94 -2.11 -5.14
N PHE A 34 -1.85 -0.82 -5.46
CA PHE A 34 -1.48 0.22 -4.49
C PHE A 34 -2.39 0.23 -3.26
N SER A 35 -3.71 0.09 -3.47
CA SER A 35 -4.68 0.01 -2.37
C SER A 35 -4.46 -1.23 -1.48
N ASN A 36 -3.99 -2.35 -2.03
CA ASN A 36 -3.66 -3.52 -1.22
C ASN A 36 -2.45 -3.23 -0.31
N VAL A 37 -1.38 -2.66 -0.87
CA VAL A 37 -0.17 -2.29 -0.11
C VAL A 37 -0.52 -1.28 1.00
N LEU A 38 -1.31 -0.26 0.67
CA LEU A 38 -1.75 0.75 1.65
C LEU A 38 -2.56 0.13 2.78
N ASN A 39 -3.53 -0.73 2.48
CA ASN A 39 -4.31 -1.40 3.52
C ASN A 39 -3.46 -2.33 4.38
N GLN A 40 -2.46 -3.01 3.81
CA GLN A 40 -1.55 -3.86 4.57
C GLN A 40 -0.71 -3.03 5.54
N VAL A 41 -0.08 -1.96 5.07
CA VAL A 41 0.74 -1.06 5.90
C VAL A 41 -0.10 -0.45 7.02
N LEU A 42 -1.33 0.00 6.73
CA LEU A 42 -2.24 0.53 7.74
C LEU A 42 -2.64 -0.53 8.78
N ARG A 43 -2.89 -1.78 8.37
CA ARG A 43 -3.19 -2.87 9.32
C ARG A 43 -2.00 -3.18 10.21
N GLU A 44 -0.79 -3.18 9.66
CA GLU A 44 0.43 -3.41 10.43
C GLU A 44 0.71 -2.28 11.43
N SER A 45 0.48 -1.03 11.04
CA SER A 45 0.71 0.13 11.91
C SER A 45 -0.37 0.31 12.99
N LEU A 46 -1.61 -0.11 12.72
CA LEU A 46 -2.74 -0.01 13.65
C LEU A 46 -2.88 -1.21 14.60
N LYS A 47 -2.04 -2.25 14.49
CA LYS A 47 -1.99 -3.41 15.41
C LYS A 47 -1.43 -3.09 16.81
N LYS A 48 -1.57 -1.84 17.26
CA LYS A 48 -1.21 -1.41 18.61
C LYS A 48 -1.95 -2.19 19.69
#